data_AF-A0A816DLQ0-F1
#
_entry.id   AF-A0A816DLQ0-F1
#
_cell.length_a   1.000
_cell.length_b   1.000
_cell.length_c   1.000
_cell.angle_alpha   90.00
_cell.angle_beta   90.00
_cell.angle_gamma   90.00
#
_symmetry.space_group_name_H-M   'P 1'
#
loop_
_entity.id
_entity.type
_entity.pdbx_description
1 polymer ?
#
loop_
_entity_poly.entity_id
_entity_poly.type
_entity_poly.pdbx_seq_one_letter_code
_entity_poly.pdbx_strand_id
1 'polypeptide(L)'
;SEIKDPDRFKESFKQLLSDRTNMYEEVVKCKDIFDTAAEESCTDLIKTRLGCQSTCPSCGSKCDNTEINHTKHYSTRHLASAFYGWKVRDTKKPLLWLCYQLWLTASIYIGETKFHPKKKYYAERAPEWLDDLEQKSKTGDLYDDSKPPREQRQAWMAVRHALVKRYSTFGMEDLENYDENLYPAIESVSADFEPKWDYNQS
;
A
#
# COMPACT_ATOMS: atom_id res chain seq x y z
N SER A 1 46.17 32.88 -30.94
CA SER A 1 45.79 31.63 -31.62
C SER A 1 44.74 31.96 -32.66
N GLU A 2 45.02 31.73 -33.93
CA GLU A 2 44.08 31.98 -35.03
C GLU A 2 43.16 30.77 -35.23
N ILE A 3 41.85 31.00 -35.40
CA ILE A 3 40.89 29.94 -35.70
C ILE A 3 41.11 29.51 -37.15
N LYS A 4 41.55 28.27 -37.35
CA LYS A 4 41.91 27.72 -38.67
C LYS A 4 40.73 27.57 -39.63
N ASP A 5 39.50 27.47 -39.11
CA ASP A 5 38.28 27.28 -39.89
C ASP A 5 37.11 28.04 -39.22
N PRO A 6 36.94 29.33 -39.56
CA PRO A 6 35.95 30.20 -38.94
C PRO A 6 34.50 29.76 -39.18
N ASP A 7 34.21 29.16 -40.33
CA ASP A 7 32.86 28.77 -40.71
C ASP A 7 32.44 27.50 -39.98
N ARG A 8 33.32 26.50 -39.91
CA ARG A 8 33.06 25.30 -39.08
C ARG A 8 32.93 25.64 -37.60
N PHE A 9 33.71 26.61 -37.10
CA PHE A 9 33.55 27.11 -35.73
C PHE A 9 32.18 27.76 -35.52
N LYS A 10 31.73 28.63 -36.44
CA LYS A 10 30.40 29.27 -36.35
C LYS A 10 29.27 28.25 -36.32
N GLU A 11 29.29 27.26 -37.20
CA GLU A 11 28.24 26.24 -37.24
C GLU A 11 28.24 25.36 -35.98
N SER A 12 29.42 24.93 -35.52
CA SER A 12 29.53 24.15 -34.27
C SER A 12 29.06 24.96 -33.05
N PHE A 13 29.36 26.26 -33.02
CA PHE A 13 28.93 27.16 -31.95
C PHE A 13 27.42 27.41 -31.98
N LYS A 14 26.81 27.59 -33.16
CA LYS A 14 25.35 27.68 -33.31
C LYS A 14 24.65 26.40 -32.84
N GLN A 15 25.18 25.23 -33.21
CA GLN A 15 24.62 23.95 -32.78
C GLN A 15 24.66 23.82 -31.25
N LEU A 16 25.80 24.13 -30.62
CA LEU A 16 25.94 24.14 -29.16
C LEU A 16 24.93 25.07 -28.46
N LEU A 17 24.69 26.26 -29.02
CA LEU A 17 23.69 27.19 -28.48
C LEU A 17 22.26 26.65 -28.66
N SER A 18 21.97 26.00 -29.78
CA SER A 18 20.68 25.37 -30.06
C SER A 18 20.43 24.19 -29.11
N ASP A 19 21.41 23.31 -28.94
CA ASP A 19 21.34 22.15 -28.06
C ASP A 19 21.11 22.59 -26.61
N ARG A 20 21.80 23.65 -26.16
CA ARG A 20 21.59 24.22 -24.82
C ARG A 20 20.19 24.78 -24.62
N THR A 21 19.62 25.42 -25.66
CA THR A 21 18.25 25.96 -25.61
C THR A 21 17.24 24.81 -25.51
N ASN A 22 17.44 23.75 -26.30
CA ASN A 22 16.60 22.55 -26.24
C ASN A 22 16.64 21.87 -24.86
N MET A 23 17.82 21.75 -24.25
CA MET A 23 17.95 21.22 -22.89
C MET A 23 17.20 22.06 -21.85
N TYR A 24 17.25 23.40 -21.96
CA TYR A 24 16.50 24.26 -21.03
C TYR A 24 14.98 24.06 -21.17
N GLU A 25 14.49 23.97 -22.40
CA GLU A 25 13.07 23.69 -22.66
C GLU A 25 12.63 22.32 -22.13
N GLU A 26 13.46 21.29 -22.27
CA GLU A 26 13.20 19.96 -21.70
C GLU A 26 13.16 20.00 -20.18
N VAL A 27 14.10 20.69 -19.52
CA VAL A 27 14.11 20.84 -18.06
C VAL A 27 12.87 21.57 -17.56
N VAL A 28 12.44 22.64 -18.25
CA VAL A 28 11.20 23.37 -17.91
C VAL A 28 9.98 22.46 -18.06
N LYS A 29 9.86 21.72 -19.17
CA LYS A 29 8.77 20.75 -19.36
C LYS A 29 8.75 19.68 -18.27
N CYS A 30 9.90 19.11 -17.93
CA CYS A 30 10.00 18.12 -16.85
C CYS A 30 9.57 18.71 -15.50
N LYS A 31 9.95 19.96 -15.22
CA LYS A 31 9.52 20.66 -14.00
C LYS A 31 8.01 20.85 -13.98
N ASP A 32 7.40 21.34 -15.07
CA ASP A 32 5.96 21.58 -15.12
C ASP A 32 5.17 20.27 -14.95
N ILE A 33 5.65 19.17 -15.55
CA ILE A 33 5.07 17.83 -15.37
C ILE A 33 5.18 17.39 -13.91
N PHE A 34 6.34 17.60 -13.28
CA PHE A 34 6.56 17.23 -11.89
C PHE A 34 5.69 18.04 -10.94
N ASP A 35 5.62 19.37 -11.12
CA ASP A 35 4.82 20.27 -10.31
C ASP A 35 3.33 19.91 -10.43
N THR A 36 2.84 19.66 -11.65
CA THR A 36 1.46 19.19 -11.89
C THR A 36 1.19 17.87 -11.19
N ALA A 37 2.07 16.87 -11.35
CA ALA A 37 1.90 15.56 -10.73
C ALA A 37 1.94 15.62 -9.19
N ALA A 38 2.76 16.52 -8.63
CA ALA A 38 2.85 16.73 -7.19
C ALA A 38 1.58 17.40 -6.64
N GLU A 39 1.04 18.41 -7.33
CA GLU A 39 -0.21 19.09 -6.97
C GLU A 39 -1.41 18.14 -7.02
N GLU A 40 -1.52 17.35 -8.09
CA GLU A 40 -2.54 16.32 -8.24
C GLU A 40 -2.45 15.29 -7.11
N SER A 41 -1.23 14.77 -6.85
CA SER A 41 -0.99 13.81 -5.77
C SER A 41 -1.36 14.38 -4.39
N CYS A 42 -1.01 15.64 -4.11
CA CYS A 42 -1.36 16.28 -2.85
C CYS A 42 -2.87 16.46 -2.72
N THR A 43 -3.52 16.90 -3.79
CA THR A 43 -4.97 17.08 -3.84
C THR A 43 -5.69 15.76 -3.60
N ASP A 44 -5.25 14.69 -4.26
CA ASP A 44 -5.82 13.35 -4.09
C ASP A 44 -5.60 12.85 -2.67
N LEU A 45 -4.41 13.03 -2.08
CA LEU A 45 -4.16 12.67 -0.69
C LEU A 45 -5.08 13.42 0.29
N ILE A 46 -5.31 14.72 0.07
CA ILE A 46 -6.22 15.51 0.90
C ILE A 46 -7.65 15.02 0.73
N LYS A 47 -8.12 14.85 -0.51
CA LYS A 47 -9.48 14.36 -0.80
C LYS A 47 -9.71 12.97 -0.24
N THR A 48 -8.74 12.06 -0.40
CA THR A 48 -8.79 10.75 0.23
C THR A 48 -8.81 10.92 1.74
N ARG A 49 -7.94 11.73 2.36
CA ARG A 49 -7.93 11.90 3.82
C ARG A 49 -9.27 12.42 4.36
N LEU A 50 -9.89 13.38 3.67
CA LEU A 50 -11.15 14.02 4.08
C LEU A 50 -12.42 13.30 3.60
N GLY A 51 -12.29 12.34 2.67
CA GLY A 51 -13.41 11.59 2.09
C GLY A 51 -14.01 10.56 3.03
N CYS A 52 -14.50 9.44 2.48
CA CYS A 52 -15.09 8.36 3.27
C CYS A 52 -14.12 7.84 4.34
N GLN A 53 -14.54 7.77 5.60
CA GLN A 53 -13.70 7.27 6.70
C GLN A 53 -13.82 5.75 6.93
N SER A 54 -14.64 5.04 6.15
CA SER A 54 -14.75 3.58 6.25
C SER A 54 -13.42 2.88 5.96
N THR A 55 -13.16 1.81 6.71
CA THR A 55 -11.97 0.96 6.55
C THR A 55 -12.35 -0.49 6.29
N CYS A 56 -11.56 -1.19 5.47
CA CYS A 56 -11.75 -2.61 5.22
C CYS A 56 -11.63 -3.41 6.53
N PRO A 57 -12.63 -4.21 6.91
CA PRO A 57 -12.65 -4.88 8.22
C PRO A 57 -11.55 -5.93 8.41
N SER A 58 -10.86 -6.35 7.34
CA SER A 58 -9.80 -7.35 7.42
C SER A 58 -8.37 -6.84 7.32
N CYS A 59 -8.14 -5.64 6.80
CA CYS A 59 -6.78 -5.09 6.68
C CYS A 59 -6.66 -3.65 7.16
N GLY A 60 -7.78 -3.00 7.53
CA GLY A 60 -7.80 -1.61 7.96
C GLY A 60 -7.59 -0.60 6.84
N SER A 61 -7.43 -1.04 5.59
CA SER A 61 -7.25 -0.13 4.46
C SER A 61 -8.43 0.83 4.32
N LYS A 62 -8.13 2.11 4.23
CA LYS A 62 -9.13 3.17 4.08
C LYS A 62 -9.82 3.07 2.71
N CYS A 63 -11.09 3.43 2.67
CA CYS A 63 -11.79 3.62 1.41
C CYS A 63 -11.19 4.79 0.62
N ASP A 64 -11.01 4.57 -0.68
CA ASP A 64 -10.46 5.58 -1.60
C ASP A 64 -11.52 6.55 -2.12
N ASN A 65 -12.81 6.29 -1.86
CA ASN A 65 -13.87 7.19 -2.29
C ASN A 65 -13.79 8.51 -1.54
N THR A 66 -13.77 9.60 -2.31
CA THR A 66 -13.71 10.97 -1.79
C THR A 66 -15.08 11.49 -1.36
N GLU A 67 -16.16 10.86 -1.81
CA GLU A 67 -17.52 11.13 -1.33
C GLU A 67 -17.75 10.51 0.05
N ILE A 68 -18.28 11.28 0.99
CA ILE A 68 -18.50 10.81 2.37
C ILE A 68 -19.65 9.80 2.44
N ASN A 69 -20.76 10.08 1.74
CA ASN A 69 -22.01 9.31 1.83
C ASN A 69 -22.17 8.38 0.63
N HIS A 70 -21.50 7.24 0.65
CA HIS A 70 -21.62 6.21 -0.38
C HIS A 70 -21.78 4.82 0.24
N THR A 71 -22.38 3.90 -0.53
CA THR A 71 -22.82 2.60 -0.01
C THR A 71 -21.91 1.43 -0.37
N LYS A 72 -20.98 1.63 -1.32
CA LYS A 72 -20.02 0.62 -1.75
C LYS A 72 -18.60 1.12 -1.53
N HIS A 73 -17.85 0.42 -0.71
CA HIS A 73 -16.47 0.77 -0.39
C HIS A 73 -15.50 -0.04 -1.23
N TYR A 74 -14.39 0.61 -1.58
CA TYR A 74 -13.27 0.00 -2.28
C TYR A 74 -11.95 0.60 -1.82
N SER A 75 -10.86 -0.16 -1.98
CA SER A 75 -9.51 0.35 -1.78
C SER A 75 -8.58 -0.20 -2.85
N THR A 76 -7.81 0.69 -3.45
CA THR A 76 -6.72 0.33 -4.36
C THR A 76 -5.57 -0.33 -3.62
N ARG A 77 -5.42 -0.08 -2.31
CA ARG A 77 -4.26 -0.48 -1.48
C ARG A 77 -4.68 -1.29 -0.27
N HIS A 78 -5.06 -2.54 -0.49
CA HIS A 78 -5.28 -3.50 0.61
C HIS A 78 -3.97 -3.96 1.23
N LEU A 79 -3.93 -4.02 2.56
CA LEU A 79 -2.78 -4.48 3.33
C LEU A 79 -2.88 -5.97 3.72
N ALA A 80 -1.75 -6.54 4.11
CA ALA A 80 -1.72 -7.81 4.81
C ALA A 80 -2.54 -7.72 6.10
N SER A 81 -3.39 -8.72 6.37
CA SER A 81 -4.34 -8.65 7.47
C SER A 81 -3.69 -8.54 8.86
N ALA A 82 -2.43 -8.97 9.01
CA ALA A 82 -1.63 -8.80 10.22
C ALA A 82 -1.48 -7.34 10.68
N PHE A 83 -1.44 -6.37 9.76
CA PHE A 83 -1.41 -4.94 10.11
C PHE A 83 -2.63 -4.51 10.92
N TYR A 84 -3.74 -5.25 10.78
CA TYR A 84 -4.99 -5.02 11.47
C TYR A 84 -5.30 -6.11 12.52
N GLY A 85 -4.26 -6.76 13.04
CA GLY A 85 -4.37 -7.68 14.17
C GLY A 85 -4.84 -9.10 13.82
N TRP A 86 -5.01 -9.43 12.54
CA TRP A 86 -5.39 -10.78 12.15
C TRP A 86 -4.21 -11.75 12.24
N LYS A 87 -4.54 -12.98 12.65
CA LYS A 87 -3.58 -14.06 12.85
C LYS A 87 -4.17 -15.38 12.40
N VAL A 88 -3.30 -16.35 12.15
CA VAL A 88 -3.71 -17.73 11.91
C VAL A 88 -4.23 -18.32 13.23
N ARG A 89 -5.42 -18.92 13.22
CA ARG A 89 -6.09 -19.37 14.46
C ARG A 89 -5.24 -20.38 15.23
N ASP A 90 -4.66 -21.35 14.54
CA ASP A 90 -3.99 -22.49 15.17
C ASP A 90 -2.58 -22.13 15.63
N THR A 91 -1.80 -21.49 14.76
CA THR A 91 -0.39 -21.16 15.02
C THR A 91 -0.19 -19.83 15.73
N LYS A 92 -1.24 -19.00 15.86
CA LYS A 92 -1.19 -17.64 16.44
C LYS A 92 -0.31 -16.63 15.69
N LYS A 93 0.39 -17.08 14.64
CA LYS A 93 1.27 -16.29 13.80
C LYS A 93 0.51 -15.21 13.03
N PRO A 94 1.16 -14.09 12.65
CA PRO A 94 0.52 -12.99 11.97
C PRO A 94 0.03 -13.43 10.59
N LEU A 95 -1.17 -13.00 10.19
CA LEU A 95 -1.73 -13.35 8.88
C LEU A 95 -1.21 -12.40 7.81
N LEU A 96 -0.09 -12.77 7.18
CA LEU A 96 0.60 -11.91 6.20
C LEU A 96 -0.04 -11.92 4.80
N TRP A 97 -1.08 -12.70 4.60
CA TRP A 97 -1.86 -12.67 3.36
C TRP A 97 -2.69 -11.39 3.24
N LEU A 98 -2.85 -10.93 2.02
CA LEU A 98 -3.77 -9.85 1.69
C LEU A 98 -5.22 -10.26 1.99
N CYS A 99 -6.07 -9.29 2.32
CA CYS A 99 -7.42 -9.57 2.77
C CYS A 99 -8.33 -10.19 1.68
N TYR A 100 -7.99 -10.13 0.40
CA TYR A 100 -8.75 -10.81 -0.66
C TYR A 100 -8.15 -12.17 -1.06
N GLN A 101 -7.01 -12.58 -0.49
CA GLN A 101 -6.42 -13.90 -0.74
C GLN A 101 -7.21 -15.00 -0.02
N LEU A 102 -7.14 -16.21 -0.59
CA LEU A 102 -7.89 -17.40 -0.14
C LEU A 102 -9.40 -17.15 0.02
N TRP A 103 -9.95 -16.27 -0.83
CA TRP A 103 -11.33 -15.79 -0.76
C TRP A 103 -12.40 -16.89 -0.67
N LEU A 104 -12.16 -17.99 -1.39
CA LEU A 104 -13.07 -19.12 -1.50
C LEU A 104 -12.65 -20.34 -0.67
N THR A 105 -11.49 -20.29 0.00
CA THR A 105 -10.90 -21.47 0.66
C THR A 105 -10.59 -21.24 2.15
N ALA A 106 -10.22 -20.02 2.54
CA ALA A 106 -9.97 -19.70 3.95
C ALA A 106 -11.28 -19.62 4.75
N SER A 107 -11.15 -19.81 6.07
CA SER A 107 -12.20 -19.52 7.03
C SER A 107 -11.84 -18.27 7.81
N ILE A 108 -12.83 -17.42 8.10
CA ILE A 108 -12.71 -16.33 9.08
C ILE A 108 -13.27 -16.81 10.41
N TYR A 109 -12.57 -16.50 11.50
CA TYR A 109 -13.05 -16.74 12.86
C TYR A 109 -13.20 -15.42 13.60
N ILE A 110 -14.40 -15.15 14.12
CA ILE A 110 -14.69 -14.03 15.02
C ILE A 110 -15.16 -14.62 16.35
N GLY A 111 -14.27 -14.61 17.36
CA GLY A 111 -14.44 -15.44 18.55
C GLY A 111 -14.58 -16.91 18.16
N GLU A 112 -15.66 -17.55 18.61
CA GLU A 112 -15.97 -18.94 18.26
C GLU A 112 -16.76 -19.10 16.95
N THR A 113 -17.20 -17.99 16.35
CA THR A 113 -17.98 -18.05 15.11
C THR A 113 -17.07 -18.30 13.92
N LYS A 114 -17.38 -19.34 13.13
CA LYS A 114 -16.69 -19.66 11.87
C LYS A 114 -17.51 -19.21 10.67
N PHE A 115 -16.88 -18.46 9.77
CA PHE A 115 -17.39 -18.12 8.46
C PHE A 115 -16.55 -18.83 7.40
N HIS A 116 -17.18 -19.68 6.59
CA HIS A 116 -16.52 -20.38 5.50
C HIS A 116 -17.44 -20.45 4.26
N PRO A 117 -16.93 -20.14 3.07
CA PRO A 117 -15.61 -19.54 2.80
C PRO A 117 -15.52 -18.11 3.34
N LYS A 118 -14.33 -17.50 3.30
CA LYS A 118 -14.08 -16.11 3.70
C LYS A 118 -15.11 -15.13 3.13
N LYS A 119 -15.52 -15.32 1.86
CA LYS A 119 -16.61 -14.57 1.21
C LYS A 119 -17.89 -14.46 2.05
N LYS A 120 -18.26 -15.53 2.78
CA LYS A 120 -19.47 -15.58 3.62
C LYS A 120 -19.45 -14.52 4.73
N TYR A 121 -18.30 -14.29 5.35
CA TYR A 121 -18.16 -13.24 6.36
C TYR A 121 -18.55 -11.88 5.81
N TYR A 122 -18.05 -11.52 4.62
CA TYR A 122 -18.32 -10.23 4.01
C TYR A 122 -19.76 -10.11 3.52
N ALA A 123 -20.33 -11.16 2.93
CA ALA A 123 -21.72 -11.15 2.55
C ALA A 123 -22.67 -10.89 3.74
N GLU A 124 -22.30 -11.36 4.94
CA GLU A 124 -23.14 -11.22 6.15
C GLU A 124 -22.80 -10.01 7.02
N ARG A 125 -21.53 -9.61 7.10
CA ARG A 125 -21.05 -8.64 8.11
C ARG A 125 -20.50 -7.35 7.53
N ALA A 126 -20.13 -7.33 6.25
CA ALA A 126 -19.58 -6.16 5.59
C ALA A 126 -19.90 -6.19 4.08
N PRO A 127 -21.20 -6.28 3.69
CA PRO A 127 -21.60 -6.41 2.29
C PRO A 127 -21.16 -5.23 1.43
N GLU A 128 -20.97 -4.05 2.03
CA GLU A 128 -20.49 -2.84 1.38
C GLU A 128 -19.04 -2.96 0.84
N TRP A 129 -18.24 -3.91 1.35
CA TRP A 129 -16.88 -4.20 0.87
C TRP A 129 -16.81 -5.42 -0.07
N LEU A 130 -17.94 -6.12 -0.26
CA LEU A 130 -17.95 -7.43 -0.92
C LEU A 130 -17.50 -7.35 -2.38
N ASP A 131 -18.01 -6.36 -3.12
CA ASP A 131 -17.74 -6.20 -4.56
C ASP A 131 -16.25 -5.96 -4.83
N ASP A 132 -15.62 -5.07 -4.06
CA ASP A 132 -14.20 -4.74 -4.18
C ASP A 132 -13.31 -5.97 -3.90
N LEU A 133 -13.56 -6.66 -2.78
CA LEU A 133 -12.78 -7.84 -2.42
C LEU A 133 -13.00 -9.01 -3.37
N GLU A 134 -14.22 -9.18 -3.87
CA GLU A 134 -14.52 -10.19 -4.89
C GLU A 134 -13.80 -9.86 -6.20
N GLN A 135 -13.78 -8.61 -6.63
CA GLN A 135 -13.01 -8.18 -7.80
C GLN A 135 -11.51 -8.42 -7.59
N LYS A 136 -10.93 -7.95 -6.47
CA LYS A 136 -9.51 -8.14 -6.15
C LYS A 136 -9.12 -9.61 -6.01
N SER A 137 -10.02 -10.48 -5.53
CA SER A 137 -9.76 -11.93 -5.48
C SER A 137 -9.65 -12.58 -6.86
N LYS A 138 -10.22 -11.95 -7.91
CA LYS A 138 -10.21 -12.44 -9.29
C LYS A 138 -9.12 -11.79 -10.13
N THR A 139 -8.83 -10.52 -9.88
CA THR A 139 -7.96 -9.68 -10.71
C THR A 139 -6.71 -9.20 -9.99
N GLY A 140 -6.46 -9.66 -8.75
CA GLY A 140 -5.28 -9.27 -7.99
C GLY A 140 -4.01 -9.54 -8.79
N ASP A 141 -3.14 -8.53 -8.85
CA ASP A 141 -1.94 -8.58 -9.69
C ASP A 141 -1.03 -9.74 -9.29
N LEU A 142 -0.77 -10.60 -10.27
CA LEU A 142 0.13 -11.77 -10.23
C LEU A 142 1.52 -11.41 -9.69
N TYR A 143 1.91 -11.96 -8.54
CA TYR A 143 3.27 -12.49 -8.25
C TYR A 143 3.20 -13.25 -6.91
N ASP A 144 2.80 -14.53 -6.98
CA ASP A 144 2.74 -15.49 -5.85
C ASP A 144 1.77 -15.08 -4.70
N ASP A 145 0.51 -15.50 -4.86
CA ASP A 145 -0.61 -15.31 -3.93
C ASP A 145 -0.42 -15.88 -2.50
N SER A 146 0.77 -16.42 -2.21
CA SER A 146 1.17 -16.80 -0.86
C SER A 146 1.74 -15.65 -0.03
N LYS A 147 2.12 -14.51 -0.64
CA LYS A 147 2.84 -13.41 0.03
C LYS A 147 2.33 -12.01 -0.37
N PRO A 148 2.37 -11.02 0.53
CA PRO A 148 2.04 -9.64 0.22
C PRO A 148 3.15 -8.97 -0.62
N PRO A 149 2.91 -7.82 -1.28
CA PRO A 149 3.91 -7.09 -2.09
C PRO A 149 5.19 -6.74 -1.31
N ARG A 150 6.30 -6.54 -2.02
CA ARG A 150 7.63 -6.30 -1.40
C ARG A 150 7.60 -5.15 -0.40
N GLU A 151 6.93 -4.07 -0.75
CA GLU A 151 6.80 -2.85 0.05
C GLU A 151 6.07 -3.15 1.36
N GLN A 152 5.04 -4.00 1.33
CA GLN A 152 4.34 -4.42 2.54
C GLN A 152 5.16 -5.39 3.38
N ARG A 153 5.98 -6.25 2.76
CA ARG A 153 6.91 -7.12 3.50
C ARG A 153 7.96 -6.30 4.22
N GLN A 154 8.54 -5.31 3.56
CA GLN A 154 9.46 -4.36 4.19
C GLN A 154 8.75 -3.57 5.29
N ALA A 155 7.60 -2.98 5.01
CA ALA A 155 6.83 -2.25 6.02
C ALA A 155 6.52 -3.13 7.24
N TRP A 156 6.15 -4.39 7.03
CA TRP A 156 5.90 -5.34 8.11
C TRP A 156 7.16 -5.54 8.96
N MET A 157 8.31 -5.80 8.33
CA MET A 157 9.58 -5.97 9.05
C MET A 157 9.97 -4.73 9.86
N ALA A 158 9.63 -3.53 9.39
CA ALA A 158 9.88 -2.29 10.14
C ALA A 158 9.04 -2.25 11.41
N VAL A 159 7.76 -2.63 11.36
CA VAL A 159 6.80 -2.41 12.45
C VAL A 159 6.42 -3.66 13.25
N ARG A 160 6.88 -4.86 12.86
CA ARG A 160 6.37 -6.13 13.39
C ARG A 160 6.45 -6.23 14.91
N HIS A 161 7.54 -5.81 15.54
CA HIS A 161 7.69 -5.97 17.00
C HIS A 161 6.67 -5.12 17.75
N ALA A 162 6.45 -3.88 17.30
CA ALA A 162 5.43 -2.99 17.86
C ALA A 162 4.01 -3.56 17.64
N LEU A 163 3.69 -4.04 16.44
CA LEU A 163 2.37 -4.61 16.14
C LEU A 163 2.10 -5.93 16.87
N VAL A 164 3.07 -6.84 16.91
CA VAL A 164 2.96 -8.10 17.64
C VAL A 164 2.79 -7.82 19.13
N LYS A 165 3.55 -6.90 19.72
CA LYS A 165 3.35 -6.47 21.12
C LYS A 165 1.93 -5.93 21.32
N ARG A 166 1.46 -5.04 20.45
CA ARG A 166 0.10 -4.46 20.51
C ARG A 166 -0.99 -5.53 20.44
N TYR A 167 -0.84 -6.52 19.57
CA TYR A 167 -1.84 -7.57 19.35
C TYR A 167 -1.59 -8.85 20.16
N SER A 168 -0.58 -8.86 21.03
CA SER A 168 -0.28 -9.98 21.93
C SER A 168 -1.42 -10.27 22.92
N THR A 169 -2.15 -9.24 23.34
CA THR A 169 -3.36 -9.36 24.18
C THR A 169 -4.48 -10.12 23.48
N PHE A 170 -4.52 -10.04 22.15
CA PHE A 170 -5.40 -10.84 21.31
C PHE A 170 -4.76 -12.18 20.93
N GLY A 171 -3.57 -12.49 21.44
CA GLY A 171 -2.81 -13.74 21.29
C GLY A 171 -2.06 -13.86 19.96
N MET A 172 -1.63 -12.76 19.35
CA MET A 172 -0.72 -12.81 18.20
C MET A 172 0.70 -13.11 18.68
N GLU A 173 1.39 -14.01 17.99
CA GLU A 173 2.78 -14.40 18.27
C GLU A 173 3.68 -14.06 17.08
N ASP A 174 4.94 -13.67 17.33
CA ASP A 174 5.87 -13.32 16.25
C ASP A 174 6.29 -14.57 15.46
N LEU A 175 6.52 -14.39 14.17
CA LEU A 175 7.14 -15.41 13.33
C LEU A 175 8.66 -15.23 13.43
N GLU A 176 9.30 -15.71 14.50
CA GLU A 176 10.75 -15.49 14.72
C GLU A 176 11.63 -15.82 13.51
N ASN A 177 11.23 -16.81 12.69
CA ASN A 177 11.93 -17.25 11.49
C ASN A 177 11.19 -16.82 10.21
N TYR A 178 11.44 -15.59 9.76
CA TYR A 178 11.01 -15.11 8.44
C TYR A 178 11.97 -15.62 7.34
N ASP A 179 11.46 -15.86 6.14
CA ASP A 179 12.30 -16.07 4.96
C ASP A 179 13.02 -14.76 4.61
N GLU A 180 14.31 -14.68 4.92
CA GLU A 180 15.14 -13.48 4.76
C GLU A 180 15.21 -12.99 3.31
N ASN A 181 15.01 -13.87 2.32
CA ASN A 181 14.98 -13.47 0.90
C ASN A 181 13.72 -12.67 0.56
N LEU A 182 12.62 -12.94 1.27
CA LEU A 182 11.33 -12.30 1.05
C LEU A 182 11.09 -11.14 2.01
N TYR A 183 11.53 -11.30 3.25
CA TYR A 183 11.38 -10.36 4.35
C TYR A 183 12.77 -9.93 4.80
N PRO A 184 13.40 -8.98 4.07
CA PRO A 184 14.76 -8.57 4.36
C PRO A 184 14.85 -7.99 5.76
N ALA A 185 15.97 -8.26 6.44
CA ALA A 185 16.29 -7.59 7.68
C ALA A 185 16.42 -6.08 7.44
N ILE A 186 15.58 -5.31 8.12
CA ILE A 186 15.63 -3.85 8.12
C ILE A 186 15.56 -3.36 9.56
N GLU A 187 15.98 -2.12 9.79
CA GLU A 187 15.86 -1.49 11.09
C GLU A 187 14.39 -1.41 11.50
N SER A 188 14.04 -2.15 12.56
CA SER A 188 12.69 -2.17 13.11
C SER A 188 12.52 -1.06 14.13
N VAL A 189 11.34 -0.44 14.16
CA VAL A 189 10.97 0.45 15.26
C VAL A 189 10.96 -0.33 16.57
N SER A 190 11.20 0.36 17.69
CA SER A 190 11.14 -0.25 19.02
C SER A 190 9.80 -0.95 19.24
N ALA A 191 9.81 -2.07 19.96
CA ALA A 191 8.57 -2.73 20.40
C ALA A 191 7.71 -1.82 21.30
N ASP A 192 8.32 -0.81 21.94
CA ASP A 192 7.63 0.20 22.74
C ASP A 192 7.04 1.34 21.91
N PHE A 193 7.28 1.37 20.60
CA PHE A 193 6.60 2.30 19.70
C PHE A 193 5.11 2.00 19.72
N GLU A 194 4.29 2.99 20.09
CA GLU A 194 2.83 2.88 20.05
C GLU A 194 2.33 3.41 18.70
N PRO A 195 1.83 2.53 17.79
CA PRO A 195 1.22 2.99 16.56
C PRO A 195 -0.06 3.75 16.91
N LYS A 196 -0.08 5.04 16.60
CA LYS A 196 -1.27 5.87 16.73
C LYS A 196 -2.08 5.72 15.46
N TRP A 197 -3.15 4.96 15.56
CA TRP A 197 -4.21 4.97 14.56
C TRP A 197 -5.20 6.05 14.96
N ASP A 198 -5.50 6.96 14.04
CA ASP A 198 -6.48 8.01 14.29
C ASP A 198 -7.89 7.42 14.18
N TYR A 199 -8.34 6.77 15.27
CA TYR A 199 -9.66 6.15 15.35
C TYR A 199 -10.80 7.18 15.58
N ASN A 200 -10.47 8.45 15.84
CA ASN A 200 -11.41 9.50 16.27
C ASN A 200 -11.62 10.58 15.20
N GLN A 201 -11.94 10.16 13.97
CA GLN A 201 -12.62 11.01 12.99
C GLN A 201 -13.96 10.37 12.56
N SER A 202 -14.66 9.77 13.52
CA SER A 202 -16.05 9.30 13.40
C SER A 202 -17.05 10.44 13.45
#